data_AF-A0A4W3JAF6-F1
#
_entry.id   AF-A0A4W3JAF6-F1
#
_cell.length_a   1.000
_cell.length_b   1.000
_cell.length_c   1.000
_cell.angle_alpha   90.00
_cell.angle_beta   90.00
_cell.angle_gamma   90.00
#
_symmetry.space_group_name_H-M   'P 1'
#
loop_
_entity.id
_entity.type
_entity.pdbx_description
1 polymer ?
#
loop_
_entity_poly.entity_id
_entity_poly.type
_entity_poly.pdbx_seq_one_letter_code
_entity_poly.pdbx_strand_id
1 'polypeptide(L)'
;MGSRLRENPEKVFEVYVEVTHLKASSSDPEVRRQFPEDYNDQEVLQTLTKFCFPFYVDSLTVSQVGQNFTFVLTDVDSKQRFGFCRLSSGAKTCFCILS
;
A
#
# COMPACT_ATOMS: atom_id res chain seq x y z
N MET A 1 -19.76 20.87 -6.77
CA MET A 1 -18.92 20.09 -5.85
C MET A 1 -19.55 18.71 -5.74
N GLY A 2 -18.88 17.67 -6.24
CA GLY A 2 -19.40 16.31 -6.31
C GLY A 2 -18.52 15.32 -5.54
N SER A 3 -18.97 14.06 -5.45
CA SER A 3 -18.24 12.99 -4.80
C SER A 3 -16.87 12.74 -5.46
N ARG A 4 -15.85 12.45 -4.65
CA ARG A 4 -14.53 12.00 -5.11
C ARG A 4 -14.43 10.47 -5.25
N LEU A 5 -15.52 9.75 -5.00
CA LEU A 5 -15.60 8.32 -5.26
C LEU A 5 -15.82 8.07 -6.76
N ARG A 6 -15.28 6.94 -7.24
CA ARG A 6 -15.55 6.42 -8.57
C ARG A 6 -16.87 5.66 -8.51
N GLU A 7 -17.88 6.11 -9.26
CA GLU A 7 -19.23 5.53 -9.16
C GLU A 7 -19.33 4.14 -9.77
N ASN A 8 -18.61 3.88 -10.86
CA ASN A 8 -18.63 2.60 -11.58
C ASN A 8 -17.19 2.13 -11.86
N PRO A 9 -16.46 1.60 -10.86
CA PRO A 9 -15.14 1.04 -11.08
C PRO A 9 -15.25 -0.27 -11.91
N GLU A 10 -14.30 -0.49 -12.81
CA GLU A 10 -14.29 -1.69 -13.68
C GLU A 10 -13.96 -2.99 -12.91
N LYS A 11 -13.20 -2.86 -11.82
CA LYS A 11 -12.73 -3.96 -10.98
C LYS A 11 -13.08 -3.68 -9.52
N VAL A 12 -13.26 -4.73 -8.73
CA VAL A 12 -13.44 -4.63 -7.27
C VAL A 12 -12.18 -4.10 -6.60
N PHE A 13 -11.00 -4.44 -7.12
CA PHE A 13 -9.71 -3.87 -6.74
C PHE A 13 -8.76 -3.93 -7.94
N GLU A 14 -7.78 -3.04 -7.98
CA GLU A 14 -6.80 -2.96 -9.06
C GLU A 14 -5.66 -3.96 -8.87
N VAL A 15 -5.08 -3.97 -7.67
CA VAL A 15 -3.94 -4.82 -7.32
C VAL A 15 -3.90 -5.11 -5.82
N TYR A 16 -3.50 -6.33 -5.49
CA TYR A 16 -3.05 -6.74 -4.18
C TYR A 16 -1.53 -6.85 -4.17
N VAL A 17 -0.87 -6.37 -3.12
CA VAL A 17 0.57 -6.53 -2.91
C VAL A 17 0.87 -7.00 -1.48
N GLU A 18 1.85 -7.88 -1.37
CA GLU A 18 2.55 -8.20 -0.13
C GLU A 18 3.92 -7.53 -0.18
N VAL A 19 4.15 -6.54 0.67
CA VAL A 19 5.38 -5.77 0.73
C VAL A 19 6.16 -6.15 1.98
N THR A 20 7.45 -6.42 1.83
CA THR A 20 8.32 -6.76 2.96
C THR A 20 9.44 -5.74 3.12
N HIS A 21 9.74 -5.41 4.38
CA HIS A 21 10.88 -4.58 4.74
C HIS A 21 11.83 -5.40 5.63
N LEU A 22 13.00 -5.73 5.10
CA LEU A 22 14.03 -6.44 5.87
C LEU A 22 14.75 -5.43 6.79
N LYS A 23 14.66 -5.63 8.10
CA LYS A 23 15.26 -4.74 9.13
C LYS A 23 16.79 -4.67 9.12
N ALA A 24 17.49 -5.43 8.28
CA ALA A 24 18.93 -5.66 8.40
C ALA A 24 19.81 -4.81 7.45
N SER A 25 19.21 -4.06 6.54
CA SER A 25 19.93 -3.20 5.60
C SER A 25 19.08 -1.97 5.31
N SER A 26 19.72 -0.87 4.94
CA SER A 26 19.10 0.36 4.42
C SER A 26 18.38 0.15 3.07
N SER A 27 17.81 -1.02 2.85
CA SER A 27 17.14 -1.45 1.64
C SER A 27 15.68 -1.00 1.69
N ASP A 28 15.22 -0.40 0.59
CA ASP A 28 13.83 0.00 0.41
C ASP A 28 12.88 -1.20 0.56
N PRO A 29 11.61 -0.98 0.98
CA PRO A 29 10.61 -2.04 1.00
C PRO A 29 10.32 -2.57 -0.40
N GLU A 30 10.19 -3.89 -0.52
CA GLU A 30 10.05 -4.59 -1.81
C GLU A 30 8.74 -5.38 -1.89
N VAL A 31 8.17 -5.46 -3.10
CA VAL A 31 7.02 -6.31 -3.40
C VAL A 31 7.47 -7.76 -3.46
N ARG A 32 6.99 -8.57 -2.52
CA ARG A 32 7.27 -10.01 -2.44
C ARG A 32 6.27 -10.83 -3.24
N ARG A 33 5.03 -10.38 -3.32
CA ARG A 33 3.95 -11.00 -4.09
C ARG A 33 2.98 -9.93 -4.55
N GLN A 34 2.38 -10.14 -5.71
CA GLN A 34 1.29 -9.30 -6.20
C GLN A 34 0.21 -10.18 -6.85
N PHE A 35 -1.00 -9.64 -6.91
CA PHE A 35 -2.09 -10.20 -7.69
C PHE A 35 -2.91 -9.06 -8.32
N PRO A 36 -3.22 -9.09 -9.62
CA PRO A 36 -2.81 -10.09 -10.61
C PRO A 36 -1.28 -10.18 -10.83
N GLU A 37 -0.77 -11.34 -11.22
CA GLU A 37 0.68 -11.52 -11.44
C GLU A 37 1.20 -10.67 -12.61
N ASP A 38 0.35 -10.41 -13.60
CA ASP A 38 0.61 -9.61 -14.80
C ASP A 38 0.40 -8.10 -14.60
N TYR A 39 0.10 -7.64 -13.38
CA TYR A 39 0.02 -6.21 -13.08
C TYR A 39 1.37 -5.52 -13.31
N ASN A 40 1.43 -4.55 -14.22
CA ASN A 40 2.68 -4.01 -14.75
C ASN A 40 2.86 -2.50 -14.57
N ASP A 41 1.98 -1.84 -13.81
CA ASP A 41 2.13 -0.43 -13.46
C ASP A 41 3.21 -0.25 -12.38
N GLN A 42 4.45 -0.06 -12.83
CA GLN A 42 5.63 0.09 -11.97
C GLN A 42 5.56 1.33 -11.08
N GLU A 43 4.91 2.40 -11.53
CA GLU A 43 4.77 3.64 -10.74
C GLU A 43 3.84 3.41 -9.54
N VAL A 44 2.72 2.71 -9.77
CA VAL A 44 1.83 2.31 -8.69
C VAL A 44 2.55 1.35 -7.74
N LEU A 45 3.22 0.31 -8.24
CA LEU A 45 3.94 -0.65 -7.38
C LEU A 45 4.99 0.04 -6.50
N GLN A 46 5.79 0.96 -7.04
CA GLN A 46 6.77 1.75 -6.28
C GLN A 46 6.12 2.70 -5.26
N THR A 47 4.94 3.23 -5.58
CA THR A 47 4.18 4.06 -4.65
C THR A 47 3.64 3.21 -3.51
N LEU A 48 3.06 2.04 -3.82
CA LEU A 48 2.51 1.11 -2.82
C LEU A 48 3.57 0.68 -1.80
N THR A 49 4.81 0.40 -2.22
CA THR A 49 5.88 0.01 -1.27
C THR A 49 6.16 1.08 -0.24
N LYS A 50 6.21 2.35 -0.65
CA LYS A 50 6.42 3.51 0.24
C LYS A 50 5.24 3.74 1.17
N PHE A 51 4.02 3.67 0.65
CA PHE A 51 2.81 3.90 1.43
C PHE A 51 2.43 2.74 2.36
N CYS A 52 2.94 1.53 2.09
CA CYS A 52 2.82 0.38 2.99
C CYS A 52 3.61 0.58 4.30
N PHE A 53 4.65 1.42 4.29
CA PHE A 53 5.48 1.76 5.44
C PHE A 53 5.63 3.29 5.57
N PRO A 54 4.56 4.03 5.92
CA PRO A 54 4.55 5.49 5.94
C PRO A 54 5.24 6.07 7.20
N PHE A 55 6.30 5.42 7.67
CA PHE A 55 7.02 5.75 8.88
C PHE A 55 8.48 5.28 8.78
N TYR A 56 9.36 5.88 9.56
CA TYR A 56 10.74 5.40 9.70
C TYR A 56 10.75 4.07 10.46
N VAL A 57 11.19 3.00 9.79
CA VAL A 57 11.15 1.61 10.29
C VAL A 57 12.02 1.39 11.54
N ASP A 58 13.01 2.27 11.76
CA ASP A 58 13.89 2.27 12.94
C ASP A 58 13.24 2.84 14.20
N SER A 59 12.01 3.36 14.11
CA SER A 59 11.30 3.89 15.28
C SER A 59 10.91 2.76 16.24
N LEU A 60 11.29 2.89 17.52
CA LEU A 60 10.93 1.97 18.61
C LEU A 60 9.41 1.83 18.82
N THR A 61 8.60 2.68 18.17
CA THR A 61 7.14 2.71 18.24
C THR A 61 6.44 1.84 17.17
N VAL A 62 7.19 1.14 16.33
CA VAL A 62 6.62 0.26 15.29
C VAL A 62 5.67 -0.82 15.85
N SER A 63 5.86 -1.24 17.10
CA SER A 63 4.95 -2.16 17.80
C SER A 63 3.63 -1.52 18.26
N GLN A 64 3.51 -0.19 18.21
CA GLN A 64 2.32 0.60 18.57
C GLN A 64 1.53 1.09 17.35
N VAL A 65 2.00 0.84 16.13
CA VAL A 65 1.30 1.22 14.90
C VAL A 65 0.06 0.34 14.76
N GLY A 66 -1.10 0.96 14.48
CA GLY A 66 -2.33 0.25 14.23
C GLY A 66 -2.14 -0.80 13.14
N GLN A 67 -2.60 -2.03 13.37
CA GLN A 67 -2.42 -3.13 12.42
C GLN A 67 -3.12 -2.85 11.09
N ASN A 68 -4.19 -2.05 11.08
CA ASN A 68 -4.91 -1.70 9.88
C ASN A 68 -4.89 -0.18 9.68
N PHE A 69 -4.63 0.24 8.46
CA PHE A 69 -4.73 1.64 8.05
C PHE A 69 -5.12 1.71 6.57
N THR A 70 -5.61 2.87 6.15
CA THR A 70 -5.97 3.10 4.74
C THR A 70 -5.34 4.41 4.28
N PHE A 71 -4.51 4.36 3.24
CA PHE A 71 -4.06 5.55 2.54
C PHE A 71 -4.91 5.80 1.29
N VAL A 72 -4.80 7.00 0.73
CA VAL A 72 -5.56 7.39 -0.46
C VAL A 72 -4.60 7.91 -1.53
N LEU A 73 -4.64 7.31 -2.72
CA LEU A 73 -4.03 7.88 -3.92
C LEU A 73 -5.11 8.67 -4.66
N THR A 74 -4.77 9.90 -5.05
CA THR A 74 -5.69 10.75 -5.82
C THR A 74 -5.25 10.73 -7.27
N ASP A 75 -6.18 10.43 -8.18
CA ASP A 75 -5.90 10.45 -9.62
C ASP A 75 -6.05 11.86 -10.21
N VAL A 76 -5.83 11.97 -11.53
CA VAL A 76 -5.91 13.23 -12.28
C VAL A 76 -7.31 13.85 -12.28
N ASP A 77 -8.36 13.04 -12.15
CA ASP A 77 -9.76 13.47 -12.07
C ASP A 77 -10.17 13.81 -10.62
N SER A 78 -9.20 13.85 -9.70
CA SER A 78 -9.40 14.04 -8.27
C SER A 78 -10.27 12.96 -7.61
N LYS A 79 -10.31 11.77 -8.20
CA LYS A 79 -10.95 10.58 -7.63
C LYS A 79 -9.98 9.83 -6.73
N GLN A 80 -10.55 9.15 -5.74
CA GLN A 80 -9.81 8.48 -4.67
C GLN A 80 -9.69 6.99 -4.96
N ARG A 81 -8.45 6.49 -4.92
CA ARG A 81 -8.13 5.06 -4.80
C ARG A 81 -7.66 4.77 -3.38
N PHE A 82 -8.25 3.79 -2.74
CA PHE A 82 -8.02 3.42 -1.35
C PHE A 82 -7.03 2.26 -1.26
N GLY A 83 -5.92 2.48 -0.57
CA GLY A 83 -4.93 1.47 -0.24
C GLY A 83 -5.20 0.88 1.15
N PHE A 84 -5.96 -0.20 1.22
CA PHE A 84 -6.31 -0.89 2.46
C PHE A 84 -5.14 -1.74 2.92
N CYS A 85 -4.48 -1.31 3.99
CA CYS A 85 -3.27 -1.94 4.49
C CYS A 85 -3.52 -2.70 5.79
N ARG A 86 -2.92 -3.89 5.87
CA ARG A 86 -2.71 -4.63 7.10
C ARG A 86 -1.22 -4.84 7.33
N LEU A 87 -0.71 -4.24 8.39
CA LEU A 87 0.66 -4.39 8.84
C LEU A 87 0.78 -5.57 9.81
N SER A 88 1.74 -6.44 9.55
CA SER A 88 2.10 -7.54 10.46
C SER A 88 2.72 -7.03 11.75
N SER A 89 2.64 -7.83 12.82
CA SER A 89 3.29 -7.52 14.10
C SER A 89 4.78 -7.23 13.91
N GLY A 90 5.23 -6.06 14.38
CA GLY A 90 6.62 -5.61 14.24
C GLY A 90 6.98 -5.02 12.87
N ALA A 91 5.98 -4.73 12.03
CA ALA A 91 6.08 -4.08 10.72
C ALA A 91 7.17 -4.63 9.82
N LYS A 92 7.19 -5.96 9.65
CA LYS A 92 8.10 -6.63 8.70
C LYS A 92 7.44 -6.80 7.33
N THR A 93 6.13 -7.01 7.35
CA THR A 93 5.30 -7.26 6.16
C THR A 93 4.06 -6.40 6.23
N CYS A 94 3.67 -5.83 5.09
CA CYS A 94 2.41 -5.14 4.89
C CYS A 94 1.64 -5.82 3.75
N PHE A 95 0.35 -6.05 3.95
CA PHE A 95 -0.56 -6.55 2.94
C PHE A 95 -1.45 -5.39 2.51
N CYS A 96 -1.45 -5.03 1.23
CA CYS A 96 -2.21 -3.90 0.71
C CYS A 96 -3.11 -4.32 -0.45
N ILE A 97 -4.36 -3.87 -0.43
CA ILE A 97 -5.28 -3.93 -1.58
C ILE A 97 -5.51 -2.48 -2.03
N LEU A 98 -5.24 -2.18 -3.30
CA LEU A 98 -5.58 -0.90 -3.92
C LEU A 98 -6.90 -1.04 -4.68
N SER A 99 -7.89 -0.21 -4.35
CA SER A 99 -9.25 -0.23 -4.93
C SER A 99 -9.78 1.17 -5.19
#